data_AF-A0A377XIJ9-F1
#
_entry.id   AF-A0A377XIJ9-F1
#
_cell.length_a   1.000
_cell.length_b   1.000
_cell.length_c   1.000
_cell.angle_alpha   90.00
_cell.angle_beta   90.00
_cell.angle_gamma   90.00
#
_symmetry.space_group_name_H-M   'P 1'
#
loop_
_entity.id
_entity.type
_entity.pdbx_description
1 polymer ?
#
loop_
_entity_poly.entity_id
_entity_poly.type
_entity_poly.pdbx_seq_one_letter_code
_entity_poly.pdbx_strand_id
1 'polypeptide(L)'
;MLVLARELTKTWESIHGAPIGELVAWVKEDENRRKGEMVLIVEGFKAQEEALPAAALRTLALLQAELPLKKAAALAAEIHGVKKNALYKYALEQQGE
;
A
#
# COMPACT_ATOMS: atom_id res chain seq x y z
N MET A 1 9.87 1.25 0.28
CA MET A 1 11.24 1.28 0.85
C MET A 1 11.81 2.69 0.75
N LEU A 2 12.71 3.09 1.65
CA LEU A 2 13.38 4.39 1.61
C LEU A 2 14.89 4.18 1.81
N VAL A 3 15.71 4.98 1.14
CA VAL A 3 17.16 5.06 1.40
C VAL A 3 17.50 6.46 1.87
N LEU A 4 18.22 6.54 2.99
CA LEU A 4 18.87 7.74 3.48
C LEU A 4 20.35 7.69 3.11
N ALA A 5 20.78 8.60 2.23
CA ALA A 5 22.18 8.83 1.90
C ALA A 5 22.63 10.15 2.55
N ARG A 6 23.64 10.10 3.40
CA ARG A 6 24.08 11.24 4.23
C ARG A 6 25.52 11.56 3.91
N GLU A 7 25.82 12.85 3.83
CA GLU A 7 27.19 13.38 3.69
C GLU A 7 27.96 12.72 2.54
N LEU A 8 27.30 12.58 1.38
CA LEU A 8 27.91 11.99 0.18
C LEU A 8 29.22 12.69 -0.17
N THR A 9 30.25 11.92 -0.51
CA THR A 9 31.63 12.32 -0.81
C THR A 9 32.43 12.92 0.36
N LYS A 10 31.88 12.94 1.57
CA LYS A 10 32.54 13.49 2.77
C LYS A 10 33.00 12.37 3.71
N THR A 11 33.79 12.73 4.72
CA THR A 11 34.38 11.78 5.69
C THR A 11 33.35 10.91 6.42
N TRP A 12 32.14 11.43 6.61
CA TRP A 12 31.07 10.75 7.34
C TRP A 12 29.99 10.19 6.43
N GLU A 13 30.33 9.83 5.19
CA GLU A 13 29.37 9.26 4.25
C GLU A 13 28.68 8.01 4.83
N SER A 14 27.35 7.95 4.73
CA SER A 14 26.57 6.77 5.12
C SER A 14 25.33 6.59 4.26
N ILE A 15 25.09 5.38 3.76
CA ILE A 15 23.92 5.03 2.94
C ILE A 15 23.20 3.87 3.62
N HIS A 16 21.94 4.08 4.00
CA HIS A 16 21.14 3.06 4.67
C HIS A 16 19.73 2.98 4.08
N GLY A 17 19.31 1.78 3.70
CA GLY A 17 18.00 1.51 3.12
C GLY A 17 17.18 0.57 3.98
N ALA A 18 15.93 0.94 4.27
CA ALA A 18 15.01 0.15 5.08
C ALA A 18 13.53 0.52 4.77
N PRO A 19 12.55 -0.29 5.20
CA PRO A 19 11.17 0.17 5.34
C PRO A 19 11.10 1.44 6.20
N ILE A 20 10.16 2.34 5.91
CA ILE A 20 10.14 3.67 6.55
C ILE A 20 10.06 3.60 8.08
N GLY A 21 9.31 2.64 8.63
CA GLY A 21 9.20 2.46 10.08
C GLY A 21 10.53 2.08 10.73
N GLU A 22 11.25 1.13 10.13
CA GLU A 22 12.57 0.69 10.59
C GLU A 22 13.61 1.79 10.43
N LEU A 23 13.57 2.53 9.32
CA LEU A 23 14.50 3.64 9.09
C LEU A 23 14.33 4.74 10.14
N VAL A 24 13.08 5.06 10.52
CA VAL A 24 12.81 6.05 11.57
C VAL A 24 13.37 5.58 12.91
N ALA A 25 13.21 4.30 13.25
CA ALA A 25 13.79 3.74 14.47
C ALA A 25 15.33 3.85 14.44
N TRP A 26 15.95 3.41 13.35
CA TRP A 26 17.39 3.47 13.13
C TRP A 26 17.95 4.89 13.24
N VAL A 27 17.29 5.90 12.66
CA VAL A 27 17.74 7.30 12.77
C VAL A 27 17.64 7.83 14.21
N LYS A 28 16.64 7.37 14.98
CA LYS A 28 16.44 7.83 16.37
C LYS A 28 17.44 7.24 17.36
N GLU A 29 18.04 6.10 17.06
CA GLU A 29 19.02 5.45 17.93
C GLU A 29 20.34 6.23 18.08
N ASP A 30 20.70 7.05 17.09
CA ASP A 30 21.95 7.81 17.11
C ASP A 30 21.77 9.19 16.45
N GLU A 31 22.01 10.24 17.22
CA GLU A 31 21.89 11.62 16.74
C GLU A 31 22.79 11.95 15.55
N ASN A 32 23.92 11.25 15.39
CA ASN A 32 24.82 11.49 14.27
C ASN A 32 24.21 11.05 12.94
N ARG A 33 23.23 10.13 12.95
CA ARG A 33 22.52 9.66 11.76
C ARG A 33 21.57 10.70 11.16
N ARG A 34 21.28 11.79 11.88
CA ARG A 34 20.43 12.91 11.44
C ARG A 34 21.15 14.26 11.32
N LYS A 35 22.49 14.26 11.31
CA LYS A 35 23.33 15.47 11.17
C LYS A 35 23.96 15.57 9.79
N GLY A 36 24.10 16.79 9.29
CA GLY A 36 24.68 17.06 7.97
C GLY A 36 23.65 17.03 6.85
N GLU A 37 24.13 16.99 5.61
CA GLU A 37 23.32 16.97 4.40
C GLU A 37 22.84 15.55 4.09
N MET A 38 21.61 15.45 3.59
CA MET A 38 20.92 14.17 3.40
C MET A 38 20.14 14.17 2.09
N VAL A 39 20.18 13.04 1.40
CA VAL A 39 19.37 12.72 0.23
C VAL A 39 18.46 11.55 0.60
N LEU A 40 17.17 11.72 0.34
CA LEU A 40 16.17 10.66 0.49
C LEU A 40 15.80 10.11 -0.87
N ILE A 41 16.03 8.82 -1.07
CA ILE A 41 15.58 8.10 -2.25
C ILE A 41 14.35 7.30 -1.85
N VAL A 42 13.20 7.70 -2.39
CA VAL A 42 11.90 7.10 -2.09
C VAL A 42 11.59 6.07 -3.17
N GLU A 43 11.30 4.84 -2.77
CA GLU A 43 10.77 3.85 -3.71
C GLU A 43 9.45 4.34 -4.29
N GLY A 44 9.29 4.21 -5.61
CA GLY A 44 8.07 4.59 -6.29
C GLY A 44 6.85 3.84 -5.76
N PHE A 45 5.69 4.47 -5.84
CA PHE A 45 4.44 3.83 -5.48
C PHE A 45 4.21 2.59 -6.37
N LYS A 46 4.10 1.43 -5.74
CA LYS A 46 3.64 0.20 -6.38
C LYS A 46 2.16 0.07 -6.10
N ALA A 47 1.33 0.22 -7.14
CA ALA A 47 -0.07 -0.16 -7.04
C ALA A 47 -0.12 -1.65 -6.68
N GLN A 48 -0.85 -2.01 -5.63
CA GLN A 48 -1.15 -3.41 -5.37
C GLN A 48 -2.05 -3.90 -6.50
N GLU A 49 -1.49 -4.68 -7.44
CA GLU A 49 -2.26 -5.30 -8.54
C GLU A 49 -3.37 -6.22 -8.03
N GLU A 50 -3.28 -6.66 -6.77
CA GLU A 50 -4.25 -7.52 -6.10
C GLU A 50 -5.32 -6.75 -5.34
N ALA A 51 -5.15 -5.44 -5.12
CA ALA A 51 -6.14 -4.64 -4.45
C ALA A 51 -7.33 -4.40 -5.39
N LEU A 52 -8.51 -4.86 -4.98
CA LEU A 52 -9.74 -4.56 -5.70
C LEU A 52 -9.91 -3.03 -5.82
N PRO A 53 -10.21 -2.50 -7.03
CA PRO A 53 -10.39 -1.07 -7.22
C PRO A 53 -11.42 -0.52 -6.23
N ALA A 54 -11.13 0.61 -5.60
CA ALA A 54 -12.04 1.23 -4.63
C ALA A 54 -13.44 1.50 -5.23
N ALA A 55 -13.49 1.83 -6.52
CA ALA A 55 -14.74 1.98 -7.26
C ALA A 55 -15.54 0.66 -7.35
N ALA A 56 -14.87 -0.47 -7.55
CA ALA A 56 -15.49 -1.79 -7.58
C ALA A 56 -16.07 -2.18 -6.22
N LEU A 57 -15.34 -1.90 -5.14
CA LEU A 57 -15.80 -2.13 -3.78
C LEU A 57 -17.03 -1.28 -3.44
N ARG A 58 -17.02 0.00 -3.81
CA ARG A 58 -18.17 0.90 -3.60
C ARG A 58 -19.40 0.44 -4.37
N THR A 59 -19.26 0.04 -5.63
CA THR A 59 -20.37 -0.49 -6.42
C THR A 59 -20.91 -1.78 -5.82
N LEU A 60 -20.03 -2.69 -5.39
CA LEU A 60 -20.42 -3.92 -4.72
C LEU A 60 -21.21 -3.65 -3.44
N ALA A 61 -20.80 -2.69 -2.59
CA ALA A 61 -21.51 -2.32 -1.37
C ALA A 61 -22.93 -1.80 -1.66
N LEU A 62 -23.08 -0.92 -2.66
CA LEU A 62 -24.39 -0.40 -3.07
C LEU A 62 -25.30 -1.50 -3.62
N LEU A 63 -24.76 -2.40 -4.45
CA LEU A 63 -25.54 -3.48 -5.03
C LEU A 63 -25.96 -4.54 -4.01
N GLN A 64 -25.16 -4.77 -2.97
CA GLN A 64 -25.50 -5.71 -1.89
C GLN A 64 -26.70 -5.26 -1.05
N ALA A 65 -26.99 -3.95 -0.99
CA ALA A 65 -28.18 -3.44 -0.32
C ALA A 65 -29.48 -3.92 -0.99
N GLU A 66 -29.43 -4.17 -2.31
CA GLU A 66 -30.62 -4.45 -3.13
C GLU A 66 -30.62 -5.87 -3.73
N LEU A 67 -29.46 -6.54 -3.78
CA LEU A 67 -29.28 -7.81 -4.49
C LEU A 67 -28.53 -8.85 -3.64
N PRO A 68 -28.82 -10.15 -3.83
CA PRO A 68 -28.02 -11.22 -3.24
C PRO A 68 -26.55 -11.09 -3.61
N LEU A 69 -25.66 -11.40 -2.65
CA LEU A 69 -24.21 -11.21 -2.77
C LEU A 69 -23.62 -11.73 -4.10
N LYS A 70 -24.02 -12.93 -4.52
CA LYS A 70 -23.54 -13.55 -5.76
C LYS A 70 -23.87 -12.73 -7.01
N LYS A 71 -25.03 -12.06 -7.04
CA LYS A 71 -25.43 -11.16 -8.14
C LYS A 71 -24.73 -9.81 -8.04
N ALA A 72 -24.64 -9.24 -6.83
CA ALA A 72 -23.93 -7.98 -6.60
C ALA A 72 -22.45 -8.07 -7.01
N ALA A 73 -21.75 -9.14 -6.63
CA ALA A 73 -20.37 -9.39 -7.01
C ALA A 73 -20.16 -9.64 -8.51
N ALA A 74 -21.13 -10.29 -9.17
CA ALA A 74 -21.09 -10.50 -10.62
C ALA A 74 -21.21 -9.18 -11.39
N LEU A 75 -22.18 -8.36 -11.02
CA LEU A 75 -22.43 -7.06 -11.68
C LEU A 75 -21.29 -6.08 -11.42
N ALA A 76 -20.81 -5.98 -10.17
CA ALA A 76 -19.66 -5.12 -9.86
C ALA A 76 -18.39 -5.57 -10.60
N ALA A 77 -18.19 -6.88 -10.79
CA ALA A 77 -17.07 -7.41 -11.56
C ALA A 77 -17.15 -7.01 -13.04
N GLU A 78 -18.34 -7.11 -13.64
CA GLU A 78 -18.60 -6.75 -15.03
C GLU A 78 -18.44 -5.25 -15.28
N ILE A 79 -18.97 -4.40 -14.37
CA ILE A 79 -18.88 -2.93 -14.47
C ILE A 79 -17.42 -2.45 -14.42
N HIS A 80 -16.59 -3.07 -13.58
CA HIS A 80 -15.22 -2.59 -13.31
C HIS A 80 -14.13 -3.43 -13.98
N GLY A 81 -14.49 -4.44 -14.77
CA GLY A 81 -13.54 -5.31 -15.47
C GLY A 81 -12.66 -6.16 -14.55
N VAL A 82 -13.13 -6.48 -13.34
CA VAL A 82 -12.38 -7.26 -12.35
C VAL A 82 -12.90 -8.69 -12.24
N LYS A 83 -12.13 -9.59 -11.62
CA LYS A 83 -12.55 -10.98 -11.45
C LYS A 83 -13.68 -11.09 -10.42
N LYS A 84 -14.83 -11.67 -10.82
CA LYS A 84 -15.96 -11.97 -9.91
C LYS A 84 -15.53 -12.69 -8.63
N ASN A 85 -14.62 -13.66 -8.75
CA ASN A 85 -14.17 -14.45 -7.61
C ASN A 85 -13.41 -13.60 -6.58
N ALA A 86 -12.71 -12.54 -7.02
CA ALA A 86 -12.00 -11.64 -6.12
C ALA A 86 -13.01 -10.80 -5.31
N LEU A 87 -14.00 -10.18 -5.97
CA LEU A 87 -15.06 -9.43 -5.29
C LEU A 87 -15.93 -10.30 -4.39
N TYR A 88 -16.24 -11.52 -4.81
CA TYR A 88 -17.05 -12.44 -4.02
C TYR A 88 -16.32 -12.93 -2.76
N LYS A 89 -15.01 -13.24 -2.87
CA LYS A 89 -14.17 -13.58 -1.70
C LYS A 89 -14.08 -12.41 -0.72
N TYR A 90 -13.76 -11.22 -1.22
CA TYR A 90 -13.70 -10.00 -0.41
C TYR A 90 -14.99 -9.77 0.38
N ALA A 91 -16.15 -9.93 -0.28
CA ALA A 91 -17.43 -9.75 0.38
C ALA A 91 -17.77 -10.83 1.42
N LEU A 92 -17.34 -12.07 1.20
CA LEU A 92 -17.49 -13.15 2.17
C LEU A 92 -16.63 -12.92 3.41
N GLU A 93 -15.39 -12.46 3.22
CA GLU A 93 -14.48 -12.09 4.32
C GLU A 93 -15.09 -10.98 5.18
N GLN A 94 -15.68 -9.96 4.56
CA GLN A 94 -16.38 -8.86 5.25
C GLN A 94 -17.69 -9.25 5.95
N GLN A 95 -18.29 -10.40 5.64
CA GLN A 95 -19.49 -10.92 6.32
C GLN A 95 -19.15 -11.87 7.47
N GLY A 96 -17.90 -12.33 7.55
CA GLY A 96 -17.39 -13.22 8.59
C GLY A 96 -16.81 -12.49 9.81
N GLU A 97 -16.71 -11.17 9.76
CA GLU A 97 -16.46 -10.26 10.90
C GLU A 97 -17.76 -9.57 11.35
#